data_AF-A0A496DID9-F1
#
_entry.id   AF-A0A496DID9-F1
#
_cell.length_a   1.000
_cell.length_b   1.000
_cell.length_c   1.000
_cell.angle_alpha   90.00
_cell.angle_beta   90.00
_cell.angle_gamma   90.00
#
_symmetry.space_group_name_H-M   'P 1'
#
loop_
_entity.id
_entity.type
_entity.pdbx_description
1 polymer ?
#
loop_
_entity_poly.entity_id
_entity_poly.type
_entity_poly.pdbx_seq_one_letter_code
_entity_poly.pdbx_strand_id
1 'polypeptide(L)' 'MGVRDVIVHHYFEVDAEEIFRICKEDVPPLLDTINRMLLDLHQ' A
#
# COMPACT_ATOMS: atom_id res chain seq x y z
N MET A 1 5.85 3.25 -13.49
CA MET A 1 4.79 3.98 -12.75
C MET A 1 4.37 3.08 -11.60
N GLY A 2 4.24 3.62 -10.38
CA GLY A 2 3.77 2.87 -9.21
C GLY A 2 2.35 3.28 -8.81
N VAL A 3 1.71 2.55 -7.90
CA VAL A 3 0.31 2.79 -7.49
C VAL A 3 0.05 4.25 -7.08
N ARG A 4 0.98 4.87 -6.33
CA ARG A 4 0.91 6.31 -5.99
C ARG A 4 0.81 7.20 -7.23
N ASP A 5 1.65 6.95 -8.23
CA ASP A 5 1.72 7.75 -9.45
C ASP A 5 0.43 7.61 -10.29
N VAL A 6 -0.11 6.39 -10.32
CA VAL A 6 -1.39 6.07 -10.96
C VAL A 6 -2.55 6.80 -10.26
N ILE A 7 -2.61 6.77 -8.92
CA ILE A 7 -3.67 7.46 -8.15
C ILE A 7 -3.57 8.99 -8.26
N VAL A 8 -2.37 9.56 -8.40
CA VAL A 8 -2.21 11.03 -8.41
C VAL A 8 -2.38 11.62 -9.81
N HIS A 9 -1.84 10.96 -10.85
CA HIS A 9 -1.77 11.54 -12.19
C HIS A 9 -2.69 10.86 -13.21
N HIS A 10 -3.08 9.60 -12.97
CA HIS A 10 -3.86 8.77 -13.91
C HIS A 10 -5.17 8.27 -13.28
N TYR A 11 -5.70 8.97 -12.27
CA TYR A 11 -6.85 8.48 -11.48
C TYR A 11 -8.12 8.20 -12.29
N PHE A 12 -8.29 8.83 -13.45
CA PHE A 12 -9.40 8.57 -14.35
C PHE A 12 -9.35 7.19 -15.01
N GLU A 13 -8.16 6.59 -15.10
CA GLU A 13 -7.89 5.30 -15.74
C GLU A 13 -7.71 4.18 -14.71
N VAL A 14 -7.99 4.45 -13.43
CA VAL A 14 -7.82 3.51 -12.34
C VAL A 14 -8.88 2.42 -12.37
N ASP A 15 -8.44 1.18 -12.21
CA ASP A 15 -9.31 0.04 -11.90
C ASP A 15 -9.59 -0.01 -10.39
N ALA A 16 -10.86 0.20 -10.02
CA ALA A 16 -11.29 0.20 -8.62
C ALA A 16 -11.17 -1.17 -7.93
N GLU A 17 -11.31 -2.27 -8.68
CA GLU A 17 -11.17 -3.63 -8.13
C GLU A 17 -9.70 -3.90 -7.77
N GLU A 18 -8.78 -3.47 -8.61
CA GLU A 18 -7.34 -3.60 -8.34
C GLU A 18 -6.91 -2.72 -7.17
N ILE A 19 -7.42 -1.49 -7.05
CA ILE A 19 -7.15 -0.64 -5.86
C ILE A 19 -7.69 -1.30 -4.60
N PHE A 20 -8.90 -1.87 -4.65
CA PHE A 20 -9.46 -2.56 -3.50
C PHE A 20 -8.62 -3.78 -3.10
N ARG A 21 -8.17 -4.57 -4.07
CA ARG A 21 -7.27 -5.71 -3.85
C ARG A 21 -5.95 -5.26 -3.20
N ILE A 22 -5.32 -4.21 -3.72
CA ILE A 22 -4.09 -3.62 -3.13
C ILE A 22 -4.32 -3.21 -1.67
N CYS A 23 -5.42 -2.52 -1.37
CA CYS A 23 -5.77 -2.13 -0.01
C CYS A 23 -5.97 -3.34 0.92
N LYS A 24 -6.56 -4.43 0.42
CA LYS A 24 -6.90 -5.61 1.20
C LYS A 24 -5.72 -6.58 1.39
N GLU A 25 -4.86 -6.71 0.39
CA GLU A 25 -3.83 -7.75 0.33
C GLU A 25 -2.42 -7.19 0.48
N ASP A 26 -2.11 -6.05 -0.12
CA ASP A 26 -0.74 -5.54 -0.22
C ASP A 26 -0.41 -4.53 0.90
N VAL A 27 -1.38 -3.73 1.34
CA VAL A 27 -1.18 -2.75 2.42
C VAL A 27 -0.95 -3.39 3.81
N PRO A 28 -1.69 -4.44 4.24
CA PRO A 28 -1.50 -5.01 5.58
C PRO A 28 -0.08 -5.57 5.85
N PRO A 29 0.55 -6.33 4.93
CA PRO A 29 1.94 -6.79 5.13
C PRO A 29 2.95 -5.64 5.27
N LEU A 30 2.71 -4.50 4.61
CA LEU A 30 3.55 -3.31 4.74
C LEU A 30 3.40 -2.68 6.14
N LEU A 31 2.17 -2.62 6.65
CA LEU A 31 1.91 -2.16 8.02
C LEU A 31 2.57 -3.08 9.05
N ASP A 32 2.44 -4.39 8.88
CA ASP A 32 3.09 -5.38 9.77
C ASP A 32 4.61 -5.23 9.77
N THR A 33 5.20 -4.95 8.61
CA THR A 33 6.63 -4.69 8.47
C THR A 33 7.05 -3.43 9.23
N ILE A 34 6.28 -2.34 9.12
CA ILE A 34 6.53 -1.11 9.89
C ILE A 34 6.42 -1.38 11.39
N ASN A 35 5.39 -2.11 11.82
CA ASN A 35 5.22 -2.47 13.23
C ASN A 35 6.38 -3.33 13.75
N ARG A 36 6.89 -4.25 12.94
CA ARG A 36 8.10 -5.03 13.28
C ARG A 36 9.31 -4.12 13.44
N MET A 37 9.56 -3.22 12.48
CA MET A 37 10.67 -2.26 12.59
C MET A 37 10.58 -1.42 13.88
N LEU A 38 9.39 -0.96 14.25
CA LEU A 38 9.17 -0.20 15.49
C LEU A 38 9.39 -1.04 16.75
N LEU A 39 9.03 -2.33 16.73
CA LEU A 39 9.31 -3.25 17.83
C LEU A 39 10.82 -3.47 17.99
N ASP A 40 11.52 -3.69 16.89
CA ASP A 40 12.96 -3.97 16.86
C ASP A 40 13.79 -2.78 17.38
N LEU A 41 13.30 -1.54 17.22
CA LEU A 41 13.94 -0.34 17.78
C LEU A 41 13.82 -0.21 19.31
N HIS A 42 12.90 -0.95 19.94
CA HIS A 42 12.68 -0.94 21.38
C HIS A 42 13.18 -2.21 22.09
N GLN A 43 13.93 -3.08 21.38
CA GLN A 43 14.65 -4.22 21.95
C GLN A 43 16.07 -3.83 22.37
#